data_AF-A0A1W2EQT7-F1
#
_entry.id   AF-A0A1W2EQT7-F1
#
_cell.length_a   1.000
_cell.length_b   1.000
_cell.length_c   1.000
_cell.angle_alpha   90.00
_cell.angle_beta   90.00
_cell.angle_gamma   90.00
#
_symmetry.space_group_name_H-M   'P 1'
#
loop_
_entity.id
_entity.type
_entity.pdbx_description
1 polymer ?
#
loop_
_entity_poly.entity_id
_entity_poly.type
_entity_poly.pdbx_seq_one_letter_code
_entity_poly.pdbx_strand_id
1 'polypeptide(L)'
;MFRKFLLPLIFLAVPCTAIASTVNINLNSGGEYYQSLYGIRDDTVTRGGDLAGMIVTASYVDGTTDTVTFGATWGAWGQANGSGFEISLEWKAFELSVTKSLKSLSLDTRAASAVFDASTSTRLGDDTYGTKVGYAFSVFGDYDPEGVIDVNYSQAFVLAGHERAPDTYTRLSIDFSGLEGGGLSRNLQFRSDLDSLAVSGDLSSVPLPASLLLFASAFGIMRASVARKRTAR
;
A
#
# COMPACT_ATOMS: atom_id res chain seq x y z
N MET A 1 38.01 1.30 -64.64
CA MET A 1 37.63 2.67 -64.24
C MET A 1 36.44 2.55 -63.28
N PHE A 2 36.69 2.41 -61.97
CA PHE A 2 35.65 2.16 -60.96
C PHE A 2 35.18 3.49 -60.36
N ARG A 3 33.91 3.86 -60.59
CA ARG A 3 33.26 4.95 -59.85
C ARG A 3 32.34 4.35 -58.78
N LYS A 4 32.66 4.70 -57.54
CA LYS A 4 32.04 4.25 -56.29
C LYS A 4 30.60 4.78 -56.20
N PHE A 5 29.64 3.90 -55.97
CA PHE A 5 28.31 4.28 -55.51
C PHE A 5 28.38 4.53 -54.00
N LEU A 6 28.12 5.76 -53.57
CA LEU A 6 27.87 6.08 -52.17
C LEU A 6 26.38 5.81 -51.90
N LEU A 7 26.08 4.86 -51.02
CA LEU A 7 24.73 4.66 -50.48
C LEU A 7 24.58 5.56 -49.24
N PRO A 8 23.54 6.41 -49.15
CA PRO A 8 23.28 7.14 -47.92
C PRO A 8 22.69 6.17 -46.88
N LEU A 9 23.40 6.01 -45.76
CA LEU A 9 22.93 5.29 -44.58
C LEU A 9 21.90 6.18 -43.86
N ILE A 10 20.61 5.93 -44.11
CA ILE A 10 19.52 6.59 -43.39
C ILE A 10 19.38 5.89 -42.04
N PHE A 11 19.84 6.54 -40.97
CA PHE A 11 19.49 6.16 -39.60
C PHE A 11 18.01 6.49 -39.37
N LEU A 12 17.14 5.47 -39.40
CA LEU A 12 15.80 5.58 -38.86
C LEU A 12 15.94 5.71 -37.33
N ALA A 13 15.81 6.93 -36.81
CA ALA A 13 15.58 7.13 -35.39
C ALA A 13 14.15 6.68 -35.08
N VAL A 14 13.99 5.42 -34.67
CA VAL A 14 12.74 4.96 -34.09
C VAL A 14 12.60 5.67 -32.74
N PRO A 15 11.55 6.48 -32.51
CA PRO A 15 11.30 7.04 -31.20
C PRO A 15 11.04 5.87 -30.25
N CYS A 16 11.99 5.63 -29.35
CA CYS A 16 11.79 4.74 -28.22
C CYS A 16 10.89 5.50 -27.25
N THR A 17 9.58 5.31 -27.35
CA THR A 17 8.67 5.69 -26.27
C THR A 17 9.00 4.80 -25.09
N ALA A 18 9.64 5.36 -24.06
CA ALA A 18 9.69 4.71 -22.76
C ALA A 18 8.25 4.53 -22.29
N ILE A 19 7.79 3.28 -22.19
CA ILE A 19 6.48 2.95 -21.63
C ILE A 19 6.69 2.85 -20.12
N ALA A 20 6.29 3.89 -19.40
CA ALA A 20 6.29 3.92 -17.94
C ALA A 20 5.11 3.09 -17.38
N SER A 21 5.23 2.59 -16.15
CA SER A 21 4.09 2.02 -15.44
C SER A 21 2.98 3.07 -15.27
N THR A 22 1.74 2.65 -15.42
CA THR A 22 0.58 3.42 -14.94
C THR A 22 0.27 2.96 -13.53
N VAL A 23 0.43 3.86 -12.56
CA VAL A 23 0.11 3.60 -11.15
C VAL A 23 -1.26 4.17 -10.83
N ASN A 24 -2.21 3.31 -10.49
CA ASN A 24 -3.53 3.72 -9.99
C ASN A 24 -3.53 3.68 -8.47
N ILE A 25 -3.76 4.83 -7.83
CA ILE A 25 -3.84 4.93 -6.38
C ILE A 25 -5.30 4.94 -5.94
N ASN A 26 -5.68 4.01 -5.06
CA ASN A 26 -6.97 3.99 -4.38
C ASN A 26 -6.80 4.19 -2.88
N LEU A 27 -7.45 5.22 -2.34
CA LEU A 27 -7.46 5.58 -0.94
C LEU A 27 -8.77 5.08 -0.31
N ASN A 28 -8.80 3.82 0.12
CA ASN A 28 -10.02 3.21 0.64
C ASN A 28 -10.26 3.59 2.10
N SER A 29 -11.06 4.64 2.28
CA SER A 29 -11.48 5.13 3.58
C SER A 29 -12.64 4.36 4.19
N GLY A 30 -13.13 3.27 3.60
CA GLY A 30 -14.21 2.43 4.13
C GLY A 30 -13.69 1.17 4.83
N GLY A 31 -14.47 0.64 5.80
CA GLY A 31 -14.20 -0.66 6.43
C GLY A 31 -13.75 -0.56 7.88
N GLU A 32 -12.82 -1.42 8.29
CA GLU A 32 -12.20 -1.38 9.61
C GLU A 32 -11.28 -0.15 9.75
N TYR A 33 -11.21 0.40 10.96
CA TYR A 33 -10.28 1.47 11.30
C TYR A 33 -9.49 1.08 12.55
N TYR A 34 -8.29 1.62 12.65
CA TYR A 34 -7.41 1.44 13.80
C TYR A 34 -7.16 2.79 14.45
N GLN A 35 -7.14 2.78 15.78
CA GLN A 35 -6.94 3.97 16.59
C GLN A 35 -5.70 3.81 17.45
N SER A 36 -4.97 4.92 17.60
CA SER A 36 -3.88 5.08 18.55
C SER A 36 -4.28 6.05 19.66
N LEU A 37 -3.88 5.76 20.89
CA LEU A 37 -4.11 6.64 22.04
C LEU A 37 -3.07 7.76 22.10
N TYR A 38 -1.83 7.47 21.77
CA TYR A 38 -0.69 8.39 21.90
C TYR A 38 -0.28 9.06 20.58
N GLY A 39 -0.81 8.59 19.45
CA GLY A 39 -0.62 9.17 18.13
C GLY A 39 0.74 8.88 17.50
N ILE A 40 1.18 9.83 16.69
CA ILE A 40 2.40 9.78 15.89
C ILE A 40 3.57 10.38 16.67
N ARG A 41 4.77 9.84 16.47
CA ARG A 41 6.02 10.34 17.05
C ARG A 41 6.43 11.67 16.40
N ASP A 42 6.94 12.62 17.19
CA ASP A 42 7.29 13.97 16.72
C ASP A 42 8.27 14.04 15.53
N ASP A 43 9.25 13.13 15.44
CA ASP A 43 10.20 13.12 14.34
C ASP A 43 9.61 12.53 13.04
N THR A 44 8.48 11.83 13.15
CA THR A 44 7.71 11.07 12.13
C THR A 44 8.49 10.03 11.32
N VAL A 45 9.81 10.17 11.20
CA VAL A 45 10.73 9.28 10.47
C VAL A 45 10.51 7.82 10.83
N THR A 46 10.17 7.00 9.85
CA THR A 46 10.08 5.54 10.01
C THR A 46 11.41 4.85 9.72
N ARG A 47 11.80 3.94 10.61
CA ARG A 47 13.02 3.13 10.52
C ARG A 47 12.63 1.65 10.44
N GLY A 48 13.56 0.79 10.04
CA GLY A 48 13.32 -0.66 10.01
C GLY A 48 12.90 -1.24 11.37
N GLY A 49 13.35 -0.65 12.48
CA GLY A 49 12.87 -0.98 13.83
C GLY A 49 11.39 -0.65 14.07
N ASP A 50 10.90 0.45 13.50
CA ASP A 50 9.49 0.85 13.60
C ASP A 50 8.58 -0.07 12.76
N LEU A 51 9.13 -0.69 11.70
CA LEU A 51 8.44 -1.69 10.87
C LEU A 51 8.55 -3.13 11.39
N ALA A 52 9.31 -3.38 12.46
CA ALA A 52 9.41 -4.72 13.03
C ALA A 52 8.02 -5.22 13.47
N GLY A 53 7.64 -6.40 13.01
CA GLY A 53 6.29 -6.96 13.23
C GLY A 53 5.32 -6.75 12.06
N MET A 54 5.65 -5.90 11.08
CA MET A 54 4.83 -5.73 9.87
C MET A 54 4.67 -7.07 9.17
N ILE A 55 3.44 -7.42 8.79
CA ILE A 55 3.16 -8.66 8.06
C ILE A 55 3.24 -8.36 6.56
N VAL A 56 4.13 -9.07 5.87
CA VAL A 56 4.28 -8.99 4.42
C VAL A 56 3.69 -10.25 3.81
N THR A 57 2.69 -10.08 2.96
CA THR A 57 2.04 -11.19 2.24
C THR A 57 2.26 -11.05 0.75
N ALA A 58 2.89 -12.05 0.14
CA ALA A 58 3.10 -12.15 -1.29
C ALA A 58 2.14 -13.20 -1.88
N SER A 59 1.54 -12.88 -3.03
CA SER A 59 0.85 -13.86 -3.86
C SER A 59 1.54 -13.94 -5.21
N TYR A 60 1.78 -15.15 -5.70
CA TYR A 60 2.50 -15.39 -6.94
C TYR A 60 1.55 -15.71 -8.10
N VAL A 61 2.04 -15.56 -9.33
CA VAL A 61 1.29 -15.89 -10.56
C VAL A 61 0.93 -17.38 -10.62
N ASP A 62 1.73 -18.25 -10.01
CA ASP A 62 1.48 -19.70 -9.92
C ASP A 62 0.37 -20.08 -8.92
N GLY A 63 -0.22 -19.10 -8.22
CA GLY A 63 -1.28 -19.28 -7.24
C GLY A 63 -0.79 -19.61 -5.82
N THR A 64 0.53 -19.75 -5.61
CA THR A 64 1.09 -19.91 -4.26
C THR A 64 1.10 -18.57 -3.51
N THR A 65 1.19 -18.63 -2.19
CA THR A 65 1.29 -17.45 -1.32
C THR A 65 2.40 -17.64 -0.30
N ASP A 66 2.96 -16.53 0.17
CA ASP A 66 3.95 -16.50 1.24
C ASP A 66 3.61 -15.37 2.22
N THR A 67 3.83 -15.62 3.51
CA THR A 67 3.57 -14.65 4.57
C THR A 67 4.73 -14.65 5.54
N VAL A 68 5.40 -13.50 5.64
CA VAL A 68 6.59 -13.33 6.47
C VAL A 68 6.49 -12.07 7.30
N THR A 69 7.20 -12.05 8.43
CA THR A 69 7.24 -10.90 9.32
C THR A 69 8.48 -10.08 9.02
N PHE A 70 8.29 -8.77 8.85
CA PHE A 70 9.37 -7.81 8.70
C PHE A 70 10.12 -7.65 10.02
N GLY A 71 11.44 -7.68 9.95
CA GLY A 71 12.32 -7.56 11.11
C GLY A 71 13.30 -6.41 10.96
N ALA A 72 13.68 -5.83 12.10
CA ALA A 72 14.81 -4.92 12.16
C ALA A 72 16.11 -5.67 11.85
N THR A 73 17.05 -5.03 11.16
CA THR A 73 18.37 -5.61 10.88
C THR A 73 19.46 -4.84 11.60
N TRP A 74 19.90 -3.70 11.06
CA TRP A 74 20.91 -2.84 11.67
C TRP A 74 20.65 -1.37 11.40
N GLY A 75 20.89 -0.52 12.41
CA GLY A 75 20.69 0.92 12.30
C GLY A 75 19.23 1.26 11.96
N ALA A 76 19.04 1.99 10.86
CA ALA A 76 17.71 2.39 10.39
C ALA A 76 17.07 1.36 9.42
N TRP A 77 17.71 0.21 9.20
CA TRP A 77 17.31 -0.76 8.18
C TRP A 77 16.46 -1.89 8.75
N GLY A 78 15.69 -2.52 7.88
CA GLY A 78 14.92 -3.72 8.17
C GLY A 78 14.54 -4.44 6.89
N GLN A 79 14.11 -5.70 7.02
CA GLN A 79 13.78 -6.54 5.88
C GLN A 79 12.80 -7.66 6.22
N ALA A 80 12.21 -8.26 5.19
CA ALA A 80 11.51 -9.54 5.25
C ALA A 80 11.95 -10.42 4.07
N ASN A 81 12.19 -11.71 4.33
CA ASN A 81 12.64 -12.68 3.34
C ASN A 81 11.59 -13.77 3.15
N GLY A 82 10.96 -13.80 1.99
CA GLY A 82 10.10 -14.88 1.55
C GLY A 82 10.84 -15.90 0.66
N SER A 83 10.14 -16.96 0.32
CA SER A 83 10.56 -18.04 -0.58
C SER A 83 10.74 -17.60 -2.04
N GLY A 84 10.14 -16.49 -2.43
CA GLY A 84 10.20 -15.95 -3.80
C GLY A 84 10.44 -14.45 -3.90
N PHE A 85 10.66 -13.77 -2.78
CA PHE A 85 10.93 -12.35 -2.73
C PHE A 85 11.76 -11.98 -1.49
N GLU A 86 12.44 -10.85 -1.55
CA GLU A 86 13.00 -10.13 -0.41
C GLU A 86 12.53 -8.69 -0.50
N ILE A 87 12.09 -8.12 0.63
CA ILE A 87 11.80 -6.69 0.73
C ILE A 87 12.61 -6.08 1.85
N SER A 88 13.30 -4.98 1.57
CA SER A 88 14.01 -4.19 2.57
C SER A 88 13.50 -2.75 2.56
N LEU A 89 13.68 -2.05 3.68
CA LEU A 89 13.54 -0.60 3.75
C LEU A 89 14.93 -0.01 3.97
N GLU A 90 15.40 0.80 3.01
CA GLU A 90 16.61 1.59 3.14
C GLU A 90 16.27 3.08 3.00
N TRP A 91 16.55 3.85 4.05
CA TRP A 91 16.24 5.29 4.16
C TRP A 91 14.76 5.62 3.99
N LYS A 92 14.29 5.76 2.75
CA LYS A 92 12.92 6.18 2.40
C LYS A 92 12.32 5.37 1.25
N ALA A 93 13.01 4.32 0.80
CA ALA A 93 12.57 3.48 -0.29
C ALA A 93 12.54 2.03 0.14
N PHE A 94 11.55 1.32 -0.37
CA PHE A 94 11.52 -0.13 -0.34
C PHE A 94 12.28 -0.68 -1.54
N GLU A 95 13.15 -1.64 -1.29
CA GLU A 95 13.77 -2.45 -2.34
C GLU A 95 13.11 -3.82 -2.34
N LEU A 96 12.46 -4.18 -3.44
CA LEU A 96 11.79 -5.46 -3.62
C LEU A 96 12.56 -6.29 -4.64
N SER A 97 13.24 -7.34 -4.18
CA SER A 97 13.84 -8.34 -5.05
C SER A 97 12.89 -9.51 -5.25
N VAL A 98 12.76 -10.01 -6.47
CA VAL A 98 11.84 -11.11 -6.80
C VAL A 98 12.57 -12.23 -7.54
N THR A 99 12.34 -13.46 -7.11
CA THR A 99 12.82 -14.68 -7.80
C THR A 99 11.67 -15.52 -8.33
N LYS A 100 10.45 -15.23 -7.88
CA LYS A 100 9.20 -15.77 -8.40
C LYS A 100 8.28 -14.61 -8.80
N SER A 101 7.59 -14.73 -9.93
CA SER A 101 6.73 -13.65 -10.44
C SER A 101 5.62 -13.31 -9.44
N LEU A 102 5.66 -12.10 -8.89
CA LEU A 102 4.71 -11.61 -7.90
C LEU A 102 3.46 -11.10 -8.58
N LYS A 103 2.31 -11.68 -8.24
CA LYS A 103 1.01 -11.16 -8.66
C LYS A 103 0.58 -9.99 -7.77
N SER A 104 0.81 -10.08 -6.47
CA SER A 104 0.51 -9.01 -5.52
C SER A 104 1.40 -9.06 -4.28
N LEU A 105 1.50 -7.91 -3.62
CA LEU A 105 2.20 -7.73 -2.35
C LEU A 105 1.32 -6.91 -1.40
N SER A 106 1.18 -7.35 -0.15
CA SER A 106 0.49 -6.60 0.90
C SER A 106 1.42 -6.37 2.07
N LEU A 107 1.46 -5.12 2.54
CA LEU A 107 2.20 -4.65 3.70
C LEU A 107 1.20 -4.23 4.77
N ASP A 108 1.18 -4.92 5.90
CA ASP A 108 0.25 -4.69 7.00
C ASP A 108 1.01 -4.30 8.27
N THR A 109 0.90 -3.03 8.65
CA THR A 109 1.66 -2.42 9.74
C THR A 109 0.93 -2.48 11.08
N ARG A 110 -0.22 -3.14 11.19
CA ARG A 110 -1.02 -3.18 12.43
C ARG A 110 -0.26 -3.75 13.63
N ALA A 111 0.64 -4.70 13.38
CA ALA A 111 1.51 -5.29 14.40
C ALA A 111 2.88 -4.59 14.49
N ALA A 112 3.12 -3.59 13.64
CA ALA A 112 4.29 -2.72 13.66
C ALA A 112 3.97 -1.39 14.37
N SER A 113 4.94 -0.48 14.38
CA SER A 113 4.82 0.84 15.01
C SER A 113 4.80 1.96 13.96
N ALA A 114 4.09 1.76 12.85
CA ALA A 114 4.01 2.73 11.77
C ALA A 114 2.65 2.70 11.05
N VAL A 115 2.32 3.80 10.37
CA VAL A 115 1.17 3.95 9.49
C VAL A 115 1.64 4.55 8.16
N PHE A 116 1.01 4.18 7.06
CA PHE A 116 1.22 4.83 5.77
C PHE A 116 0.55 6.20 5.76
N ASP A 117 1.25 7.20 5.23
CA ASP A 117 0.70 8.55 4.98
C ASP A 117 0.71 8.83 3.47
N ALA A 118 -0.49 8.97 2.90
CA ALA A 118 -0.66 9.25 1.48
C ALA A 118 -0.95 10.72 1.16
N SER A 119 -1.05 11.61 2.16
CA SER A 119 -1.37 13.01 1.92
C SER A 119 -0.17 13.79 1.42
N THR A 120 -0.40 14.60 0.39
CA THR A 120 0.53 15.67 0.00
C THR A 120 0.00 17.05 0.39
N SER A 121 -1.09 17.12 1.17
CA SER A 121 -1.66 18.40 1.56
C SER A 121 -0.71 19.12 2.50
N THR A 122 -0.74 20.45 2.45
CA THR A 122 -0.05 21.32 3.41
C THR A 122 -1.06 22.15 4.20
N ARG A 123 -2.35 21.85 4.05
CA ARG A 123 -3.44 22.60 4.66
C ARG A 123 -3.76 22.01 6.03
N LEU A 124 -3.89 22.89 7.02
CA LEU A 124 -4.26 22.49 8.37
C LEU A 124 -5.62 21.77 8.37
N GLY A 125 -5.65 20.57 8.94
CA GLY A 125 -6.86 19.75 9.11
C GLY A 125 -7.19 18.81 7.95
N ASP A 126 -6.43 18.86 6.84
CA ASP A 126 -6.58 17.86 5.76
C ASP A 126 -5.85 16.55 6.11
N ASP A 127 -4.79 16.64 6.92
CA ASP A 127 -3.94 15.51 7.31
C ASP A 127 -4.33 14.98 8.69
N THR A 128 -3.96 13.73 8.93
CA THR A 128 -4.12 13.13 10.24
C THR A 128 -3.32 13.88 11.29
N TYR A 129 -3.93 14.09 12.46
CA TYR A 129 -3.26 14.81 13.54
C TYR A 129 -1.93 14.14 13.94
N GLY A 130 -0.86 14.91 13.90
CA GLY A 130 0.49 14.47 14.26
C GLY A 130 1.34 13.97 13.09
N THR A 131 0.74 13.70 11.93
CA THR A 131 1.52 13.41 10.72
C THR A 131 2.10 14.68 10.11
N LYS A 132 3.05 14.50 9.19
CA LYS A 132 3.62 15.58 8.36
C LYS A 132 3.26 15.34 6.91
N VAL A 133 3.71 16.24 6.03
CA VAL A 133 3.54 16.08 4.58
C VAL A 133 4.13 14.74 4.13
N GLY A 134 3.27 13.85 3.66
CA GLY A 134 3.62 12.54 3.13
C GLY A 134 3.60 12.47 1.60
N TYR A 135 3.48 11.25 1.09
CA TYR A 135 3.33 10.96 -0.33
C TYR A 135 2.83 9.53 -0.57
N ALA A 136 1.94 9.41 -1.55
CA ALA A 136 1.45 8.12 -2.02
C ALA A 136 2.53 7.28 -2.70
N PHE A 137 2.14 6.06 -3.09
CA PHE A 137 3.04 5.09 -3.69
C PHE A 137 3.57 5.62 -5.01
N SER A 138 4.87 5.45 -5.24
CA SER A 138 5.47 5.66 -6.56
C SER A 138 6.60 4.68 -6.79
N VAL A 139 6.70 4.17 -8.01
CA VAL A 139 7.91 3.49 -8.49
C VAL A 139 9.08 4.47 -8.49
N PHE A 140 10.26 3.99 -8.15
CA PHE A 140 11.51 4.75 -8.13
C PHE A 140 12.64 3.91 -8.74
N GLY A 141 13.76 4.55 -9.10
CA GLY A 141 14.93 3.87 -9.65
C GLY A 141 14.94 3.75 -11.17
N ASP A 142 15.84 2.91 -11.69
CA ASP A 142 16.11 2.80 -13.14
C ASP A 142 15.14 1.89 -13.90
N TYR A 143 14.40 1.05 -13.18
CA TYR A 143 13.42 0.13 -13.78
C TYR A 143 11.99 0.60 -13.49
N ASP A 144 11.25 0.81 -14.57
CA ASP A 144 9.83 1.12 -14.56
C ASP A 144 9.09 0.03 -15.36
N PRO A 145 8.27 -0.83 -14.73
CA PRO A 145 7.64 -1.95 -15.41
C PRO A 145 6.53 -1.49 -16.36
N GLU A 146 6.40 -2.13 -17.52
CA GLU A 146 5.31 -1.82 -18.46
C GLU A 146 3.98 -2.41 -17.99
N GLY A 147 2.92 -1.59 -18.01
CA GLY A 147 1.55 -2.00 -17.68
C GLY A 147 0.93 -1.18 -16.56
N VAL A 148 0.02 -1.79 -15.82
CA VAL A 148 -0.73 -1.16 -14.73
C VAL A 148 -0.34 -1.76 -13.38
N ILE A 149 -0.08 -0.89 -12.40
CA ILE A 149 0.05 -1.24 -10.99
C ILE A 149 -1.12 -0.60 -10.24
N ASP A 150 -1.99 -1.43 -9.68
CA ASP A 150 -3.09 -0.96 -8.83
C ASP A 150 -2.65 -0.98 -7.37
N VAL A 151 -2.74 0.16 -6.70
CA VAL A 151 -2.32 0.33 -5.31
C VAL A 151 -3.52 0.71 -4.47
N ASN A 152 -3.73 0.01 -3.38
CA ASN A 152 -4.84 0.25 -2.47
C ASN A 152 -4.35 0.45 -1.03
N TYR A 153 -4.58 1.64 -0.51
CA TYR A 153 -4.45 1.97 0.90
C TYR A 153 -5.76 1.64 1.62
N SER A 154 -5.69 0.95 2.76
CA SER A 154 -6.88 0.50 3.50
C SER A 154 -6.60 0.37 4.99
N GLN A 155 -7.66 0.10 5.76
CA GLN A 155 -7.62 0.02 7.23
C GLN A 155 -7.13 1.32 7.82
N ALA A 156 -7.97 2.34 7.73
CA ALA A 156 -7.51 3.70 8.00
C ALA A 156 -7.24 3.95 9.49
N PHE A 157 -6.35 4.90 9.74
CA PHE A 157 -5.87 5.26 11.06
C PHE A 157 -6.61 6.50 11.61
N VAL A 158 -6.65 6.63 12.94
CA VAL A 158 -7.19 7.80 13.63
C VAL A 158 -6.52 7.98 15.00
N LEU A 159 -6.27 9.21 15.42
CA LEU A 159 -5.86 9.51 16.79
C LEU A 159 -7.07 9.58 17.73
N ALA A 160 -6.97 8.98 18.90
CA ALA A 160 -8.00 9.03 19.93
C ALA A 160 -8.39 10.46 20.29
N GLY A 161 -9.71 10.74 20.24
CA GLY A 161 -10.25 12.07 20.51
C GLY A 161 -10.21 13.05 19.34
N HIS A 162 -9.68 12.65 18.18
CA HIS A 162 -9.65 13.47 16.97
C HIS A 162 -10.58 12.93 15.89
N GLU A 163 -11.04 13.83 15.01
CA GLU A 163 -11.71 13.42 13.78
C GLU A 163 -10.72 12.72 12.85
N ARG A 164 -11.22 11.71 12.14
CA ARG A 164 -10.42 10.94 11.19
C ARG A 164 -10.19 11.76 9.91
N ALA A 165 -8.93 11.87 9.50
CA ALA A 165 -8.54 12.36 8.18
C ALA A 165 -8.45 11.21 7.15
N PRO A 166 -8.50 11.51 5.84
CA PRO A 166 -8.62 10.50 4.78
C PRO A 166 -7.27 10.00 4.21
N ASP A 167 -6.17 10.15 4.94
CA ASP A 167 -4.81 10.06 4.41
C ASP A 167 -3.94 8.96 5.03
N THR A 168 -4.25 8.52 6.24
CA THR A 168 -3.44 7.53 6.96
C THR A 168 -4.05 6.14 7.03
N TYR A 169 -3.20 5.13 6.88
CA TYR A 169 -3.61 3.74 6.67
C TYR A 169 -2.65 2.74 7.32
N THR A 170 -3.16 1.61 7.80
CA THR A 170 -2.31 0.53 8.35
C THR A 170 -2.02 -0.56 7.33
N ARG A 171 -2.57 -0.47 6.11
CA ARG A 171 -2.34 -1.46 5.06
C ARG A 171 -2.17 -0.84 3.69
N LEU A 172 -1.10 -1.27 3.02
CA LEU A 172 -0.83 -1.03 1.61
C LEU A 172 -0.90 -2.36 0.85
N SER A 173 -1.74 -2.44 -0.18
CA SER A 173 -1.80 -3.57 -1.10
C SER A 173 -1.42 -3.10 -2.49
N ILE A 174 -0.55 -3.86 -3.15
CA ILE A 174 -0.02 -3.58 -4.49
C ILE A 174 -0.36 -4.77 -5.38
N ASP A 175 -1.10 -4.53 -6.45
CA ASP A 175 -1.45 -5.52 -7.47
C ASP A 175 -0.62 -5.28 -8.72
N PHE A 176 0.17 -6.29 -9.08
CA PHE A 176 1.05 -6.31 -10.25
C PHE A 176 0.45 -7.10 -11.42
N SER A 177 -0.79 -7.60 -11.30
CA SER A 177 -1.39 -8.46 -12.32
C SER A 177 -1.68 -7.75 -13.64
N GLY A 178 -1.71 -6.41 -13.63
CA GLY A 178 -1.80 -5.56 -14.82
C GLY A 178 -0.48 -5.33 -15.55
N LEU A 179 0.66 -5.85 -15.04
CA LEU A 179 1.95 -5.80 -15.71
C LEU A 179 2.07 -6.85 -16.82
N GLU A 180 3.02 -6.64 -17.74
CA GLU A 180 3.37 -7.66 -18.74
C GLU A 180 3.73 -9.00 -18.06
N GLY A 181 3.15 -10.10 -18.55
CA GLY A 181 3.32 -11.42 -17.95
C GLY A 181 2.42 -11.71 -16.72
N GLY A 182 1.57 -10.76 -16.33
CA GLY A 182 0.57 -10.94 -15.26
C GLY A 182 1.14 -10.83 -13.84
N GLY A 183 2.33 -10.27 -13.69
CA GLY A 183 2.98 -10.05 -12.39
C GLY A 183 4.35 -9.40 -12.53
N LEU A 184 4.90 -8.93 -11.41
CA LEU A 184 6.25 -8.38 -11.32
C LEU A 184 7.29 -9.51 -11.36
N SER A 185 8.13 -9.51 -12.39
CA SER A 185 9.14 -10.54 -12.65
C SER A 185 10.58 -10.07 -12.45
N ARG A 186 10.77 -8.80 -12.09
CA ARG A 186 12.07 -8.15 -11.89
C ARG A 186 12.05 -7.30 -10.62
N ASN A 187 13.23 -7.03 -10.09
CA ASN A 187 13.36 -6.20 -8.90
C ASN A 187 12.73 -4.81 -9.12
N LEU A 188 12.09 -4.29 -8.09
CA LEU A 188 11.40 -3.00 -8.12
C LEU A 188 11.85 -2.18 -6.92
N GLN A 189 12.18 -0.92 -7.15
CA GLN A 189 12.27 0.06 -6.08
C GLN A 189 10.98 0.88 -6.07
N PHE A 190 10.41 1.08 -4.89
CA PHE A 190 9.26 1.94 -4.74
C PHE A 190 9.34 2.67 -3.40
N ARG A 191 8.52 3.71 -3.26
CA ARG A 191 8.38 4.42 -2.00
C ARG A 191 6.90 4.64 -1.70
N SER A 192 6.59 4.74 -0.42
CA SER A 192 5.31 5.14 0.14
C SER A 192 5.64 5.73 1.51
N ASP A 193 5.08 6.88 1.84
CA ASP A 193 5.46 7.53 3.09
C ASP A 193 4.89 6.79 4.30
N LEU A 194 5.65 6.84 5.39
CA LEU A 194 5.37 6.11 6.62
C LEU A 194 5.68 7.00 7.81
N ASP A 195 4.71 7.11 8.71
CA ASP A 195 4.84 7.82 9.96
C ASP A 195 4.81 6.85 11.14
N SER A 196 5.79 7.00 12.04
CA SER A 196 5.93 6.10 13.19
C SER A 196 5.02 6.48 14.35
N LEU A 197 4.43 5.48 14.99
CA LEU A 197 3.65 5.68 16.21
C LEU A 197 4.55 6.15 17.37
N ALA A 198 3.99 6.95 18.26
CA ALA A 198 4.66 7.40 19.48
C ALA A 198 4.95 6.23 20.44
N VAL A 199 4.04 5.24 20.48
CA VAL A 199 4.13 4.06 21.36
C VAL A 199 3.93 2.79 20.53
N SER A 200 4.85 1.84 20.68
CA SER A 200 4.74 0.53 20.01
C SER A 200 3.54 -0.26 20.54
N GLY A 201 2.80 -0.90 19.63
CA GLY A 201 1.61 -1.70 19.99
C GLY A 201 0.37 -0.87 20.37
N ASP A 202 0.37 0.44 20.07
CA ASP A 202 -0.73 1.34 20.43
C ASP A 202 -1.91 1.31 19.46
N LEU A 203 -1.90 0.45 18.44
CA LEU A 203 -3.03 0.31 17.51
C LEU A 203 -4.08 -0.63 18.08
N SER A 204 -5.31 -0.13 18.16
CA SER A 204 -6.49 -0.91 18.53
C SER A 204 -7.57 -0.79 17.46
N SER A 205 -8.27 -1.87 17.17
CA SER A 205 -9.39 -1.83 16.22
C SER A 205 -10.54 -0.99 16.78
N VAL A 206 -11.07 -0.07 15.99
CA VAL A 206 -12.29 0.68 16.33
C VAL A 206 -13.49 -0.14 15.85
N PRO A 207 -14.36 -0.64 16.75
CA PRO A 207 -15.56 -1.34 16.34
C PRO A 207 -16.49 -0.40 15.57
N LEU A 208 -17.18 -0.93 14.56
CA LEU A 208 -18.27 -0.19 13.93
C LEU A 208 -19.28 0.24 15.02
N PRO A 209 -19.77 1.49 15.01
CA PRO A 209 -20.72 1.96 16.02
C PRO A 209 -21.89 0.98 16.15
N ALA A 210 -22.17 0.52 17.37
CA ALA A 210 -23.26 -0.44 17.63
C ALA A 210 -24.63 0.07 17.13
N SER A 211 -24.78 1.39 16.99
CA SER A 211 -25.95 2.04 16.38
C SER A 211 -26.16 1.67 14.90
N LEU A 212 -25.09 1.47 14.11
CA LEU A 212 -25.17 1.00 12.72
C LEU A 212 -25.63 -0.46 12.64
N LEU A 213 -25.15 -1.30 13.57
CA LEU A 213 -25.62 -2.69 13.69
C LEU A 213 -27.10 -2.75 14.12
N LEU A 214 -27.51 -1.88 15.05
CA LEU A 214 -28.90 -1.77 15.48
C LEU A 214 -29.80 -1.27 14.32
N PHE A 215 -29.38 -0.27 13.56
CA PHE A 215 -30.10 0.22 12.38
C PHE A 215 -30.26 -0.87 11.29
N ALA A 216 -29.21 -1.63 11.00
CA ALA A 216 -29.27 -2.73 10.05
C ALA A 216 -30.25 -3.84 10.50
N SER A 217 -30.27 -4.14 11.80
CA SER A 217 -31.21 -5.13 12.37
C SER A 217 -32.68 -4.66 12.31
N ALA A 218 -32.95 -3.38 12.52
CA ALA A 218 -34.29 -2.82 12.47
C ALA A 218 -34.91 -2.91 11.06
N PHE A 219 -34.12 -2.69 10.00
CA PHE A 219 -34.59 -2.87 8.62
C PHE A 219 -34.77 -4.34 8.23
N GLY A 220 -33.95 -5.26 8.77
CA GLY A 220 -34.13 -6.70 8.58
C GLY A 220 -35.47 -7.21 9.13
N ILE A 221 -35.85 -6.75 10.33
CA ILE A 221 -37.11 -7.13 10.99
C ILE A 221 -38.32 -6.49 10.28
N MET A 222 -38.19 -5.27 9.76
CA MET A 222 -39.25 -4.60 8.98
C MET A 222 -39.55 -5.31 7.63
N ARG A 223 -38.55 -5.86 6.94
CA ARG A 223 -38.80 -6.63 5.71
C ARG A 223 -39.47 -7.98 5.97
N ALA A 224 -39.11 -8.68 7.05
CA ALA A 224 -39.75 -9.93 7.44
C ALA A 224 -41.24 -9.75 7.80
N SER A 225 -41.57 -8.63 8.44
CA SER A 225 -42.95 -8.31 8.85
C SER A 225 -43.85 -7.88 7.68
N VAL A 226 -43.31 -7.23 6.65
CA VAL A 226 -44.06 -6.90 5.42
C VAL A 226 -44.29 -8.15 4.54
N ALA A 227 -43.30 -9.05 4.44
CA ALA A 227 -43.45 -10.30 3.69
C ALA A 227 -44.53 -11.22 4.30
N ARG A 228 -44.59 -11.30 5.64
CA ARG A 228 -45.58 -12.12 6.35
C ARG A 228 -47.03 -11.61 6.22
N LYS A 229 -47.23 -10.32 5.92
CA LYS A 229 -48.58 -9.76 5.66
C LYS A 229 -49.12 -10.06 4.26
N ARG A 230 -48.29 -10.44 3.29
CA ARG A 230 -48.73 -10.74 1.90
C ARG A 230 -49.15 -12.19 1.68
N THR A 231 -48.83 -13.10 2.59
CA THR A 231 -49.18 -14.53 2.50
C THR A 231 -50.48 -14.90 3.23
N ALA A 232 -51.16 -13.93 3.85
CA ALA A 232 -52.38 -14.13 4.64
C ALA A 232 -53.64 -13.52 3.99
N ARG A 233 -53.71 -13.50 2.66
CA ARG A 233 -54.93 -13.17 1.90
C ARG A 233 -55.20 -14.22 0.84
#